data_AF-A0AB74M806-F1
#
_entry.id   AF-A0AB74M806-F1
#
_cell.length_a   1.000
_cell.length_b   1.000
_cell.length_c   1.000
_cell.angle_alpha   90.00
_cell.angle_beta   90.00
_cell.angle_gamma   90.00
#
_symmetry.space_group_name_H-M   'P 1'
#
loop_
_entity.id
_entity.type
_entity.pdbx_description
1 polymer ?
#
loop_
_entity_poly.entity_id
_entity_poly.type
_entity_poly.pdbx_seq_one_letter_code
_entity_poly.pdbx_strand_id
1 'polypeptide(L)' 'MPTVLTRQTPVPALEIPVTWYRVTEWSDRLLEALDTCNADKAAIAWLDKQRAERAQDAPHQE' A
#
# COMPACT_ATOMS: atom_id res chain seq x y z
N MET A 1 20.57 -4.87 4.26
CA MET A 1 19.50 -5.51 3.45
C MET A 1 18.52 -4.42 3.05
N PRO A 2 18.15 -4.23 1.78
CA PRO A 2 17.07 -3.31 1.46
C PRO A 2 15.78 -3.93 2.01
N THR A 3 15.25 -3.33 3.06
CA THR A 3 13.91 -3.65 3.55
C THR A 3 12.96 -3.40 2.40
N VAL A 4 12.32 -4.45 1.87
CA VAL A 4 11.18 -4.30 0.98
C VAL A 4 10.12 -3.54 1.79
N LEU A 5 10.02 -2.23 1.54
CA LEU A 5 9.10 -1.32 2.23
C LEU A 5 7.65 -1.49 1.76
N THR A 6 7.40 -2.39 0.81
CA THR A 6 6.08 -2.66 0.25
C THR A 6 5.81 -4.15 0.27
N ARG A 7 5.23 -4.63 1.36
CA ARG A 7 4.56 -5.93 1.35
C ARG A 7 3.56 -5.89 0.19
N GLN A 8 3.59 -6.91 -0.68
CA GLN A 8 2.63 -6.96 -1.78
C GLN A 8 1.20 -7.04 -1.22
N THR A 9 0.33 -6.13 -1.67
CA THR A 9 -1.11 -6.21 -1.37
C THR A 9 -1.68 -7.43 -2.11
N PRO A 10 -2.34 -8.38 -1.42
CA PRO A 10 -2.89 -9.56 -2.07
C PRO A 10 -4.02 -9.17 -3.04
N VAL A 11 -4.06 -9.82 -4.21
CA VAL A 11 -5.19 -9.71 -5.14
C VAL A 11 -6.19 -10.83 -4.80
N PRO A 12 -7.43 -10.51 -4.39
CA PRO A 12 -8.41 -11.55 -4.06
C PRO A 12 -8.88 -12.27 -5.32
N ALA A 13 -8.82 -13.60 -5.30
CA ALA A 13 -9.36 -14.44 -6.36
C ALA A 13 -10.88 -14.58 -6.22
N LEU A 14 -11.61 -14.46 -7.32
CA LEU A 14 -13.04 -14.79 -7.38
C LEU A 14 -13.20 -16.27 -7.75
N GLU A 15 -13.80 -17.05 -6.84
CA GLU A 15 -14.00 -18.49 -7.05
C GLU A 15 -15.11 -18.79 -8.10
N ILE A 16 -14.92 -19.87 -8.87
CA ILE A 16 -15.85 -20.33 -9.92
C ILE A 16 -16.41 -21.71 -9.53
N PRO A 17 -17.73 -21.96 -9.70
CA PRO A 17 -18.74 -21.08 -10.27
C PRO A 17 -19.09 -19.91 -9.35
N VAL A 18 -19.34 -18.75 -9.96
CA VAL A 18 -19.67 -17.53 -9.23
C VAL A 18 -21.06 -17.68 -8.60
N THR A 19 -21.15 -17.42 -7.30
CA THR A 19 -22.42 -17.29 -6.58
C THR A 19 -22.49 -15.91 -5.94
N TRP A 20 -23.70 -15.41 -5.65
CA TRP A 20 -23.88 -14.11 -5.00
C TRP A 20 -23.11 -14.01 -3.66
N TYR A 21 -23.13 -15.09 -2.86
CA TYR A 21 -22.36 -15.16 -1.62
C TYR A 21 -20.84 -15.06 -1.85
N ARG A 22 -20.32 -15.71 -2.89
CA ARG A 22 -18.89 -15.61 -3.23
C ARG A 22 -18.50 -14.22 -3.73
N VAL A 23 -19.41 -13.51 -4.39
CA VAL A 23 -19.19 -12.11 -4.79
C VAL A 23 -19.11 -11.20 -3.57
N THR A 24 -19.96 -11.39 -2.55
CA THR A 24 -19.89 -10.57 -1.32
C THR A 24 -18.58 -10.81 -0.58
N GLU A 25 -18.19 -12.08 -0.39
CA GLU A 25 -16.91 -12.42 0.26
C GLU A 25 -15.69 -11.88 -0.52
N TRP A 26 -15.71 -11.99 -1.85
CA TRP A 26 -14.67 -11.41 -2.70
C TRP A 26 -14.61 -9.88 -2.60
N SER A 27 -15.78 -9.22 -2.53
CA SER A 27 -15.88 -7.76 -2.41
C SER A 27 -15.31 -7.25 -1.09
N ASP A 28 -15.58 -7.95 0.01
CA ASP A 28 -15.03 -7.61 1.33
C ASP A 28 -13.49 -7.69 1.31
N ARG A 29 -12.93 -8.77 0.75
CA ARG A 29 -11.48 -8.93 0.59
C ARG A 29 -10.86 -7.89 -0.34
N LEU A 30 -11.60 -7.44 -1.36
CA LEU A 30 -11.15 -6.37 -2.25
C LEU A 30 -11.08 -5.03 -1.51
N LEU A 31 -12.09 -4.70 -0.71
CA LEU A 31 -12.09 -3.48 0.08
C LEU A 31 -10.94 -3.47 1.10
N GLU A 32 -10.71 -4.58 1.79
CA GLU A 32 -9.58 -4.71 2.73
C GLU A 32 -8.21 -4.54 2.03
N ALA A 33 -8.05 -5.13 0.84
CA ALA A 33 -6.85 -4.96 0.03
C ALA A 33 -6.64 -3.49 -0.39
N LEU A 34 -7.71 -2.80 -0.80
CA LEU A 34 -7.66 -1.38 -1.17
C LEU A 34 -7.32 -0.49 0.02
N ASP A 35 -7.90 -0.74 1.19
CA ASP A 35 -7.60 -0.02 2.42
C ASP A 35 -6.12 -0.17 2.80
N THR A 36 -5.60 -1.40 2.77
CA THR A 36 -4.19 -1.68 3.02
C THR A 36 -3.29 -0.92 2.04
N CYS A 37 -3.60 -0.98 0.74
CA CYS A 37 -2.84 -0.29 -0.31
C CYS A 37 -2.85 1.24 -0.12
N ASN A 38 -3.99 1.81 0.26
CA ASN A 38 -4.11 3.24 0.49
C ASN A 38 -3.35 3.69 1.75
N ALA A 39 -3.35 2.88 2.80
CA ALA A 39 -2.54 3.13 4.00
C ALA A 39 -1.04 3.12 3.69
N ASP A 40 -0.56 2.13 2.92
CA ASP A 40 0.85 2.05 2.50
C ASP A 40 1.26 3.27 1.67
N LYS A 41 0.42 3.70 0.71
CA LYS A 41 0.67 4.92 -0.08
C LYS A 41 0.78 6.17 0.80
N ALA A 42 -0.10 6.30 1.80
CA ALA A 42 -0.06 7.43 2.73
C ALA A 42 1.24 7.42 3.56
N ALA A 43 1.67 6.25 4.04
CA ALA A 43 2.91 6.09 4.77
C ALA A 43 4.15 6.42 3.91
N ILE A 44 4.17 5.98 2.65
CA ILE A 44 5.23 6.30 1.69
C ILE A 44 5.30 7.81 1.45
N ALA A 45 4.15 8.46 1.19
CA ALA A 45 4.10 9.91 0.98
C ALA A 45 4.60 10.68 2.21
N TRP A 46 4.28 10.23 3.42
CA TRP A 46 4.78 10.82 4.67
C TRP A 46 6.30 10.64 4.85
N LEU A 47 6.85 9.48 4.49
CA LEU A 47 8.29 9.23 4.52
C LEU A 47 9.03 10.09 3.48
N ASP A 48 8.48 10.21 2.28
CA ASP A 48 9.07 11.01 1.20
C ASP A 48 9.09 12.50 1.55
N LYS A 49 8.04 13.01 2.20
CA LYS A 49 8.03 14.37 2.73
C LYS A 49 9.18 14.63 3.71
N GLN A 50 9.38 13.74 4.68
CA GLN A 50 10.49 13.88 5.63
C GLN A 50 11.86 13.74 4.98
N ARG A 51 11.99 12.88 3.96
CA ARG A 51 13.25 12.76 3.20
C ARG A 51 13.55 14.07 2.49
N ALA A 52 12.54 14.73 1.91
CA ALA A 52 12.69 16.03 1.28
C ALA A 52 13.07 17.12 2.28
N GLU A 53 12.42 17.19 3.44
CA GLU A 53 12.76 18.14 4.52
C GLU A 53 14.21 17.96 4.98
N ARG A 54 14.65 16.73 5.29
CA ARG A 54 16.05 16.46 5.66
C ARG A 54 17.06 16.82 4.58
N ALA A 55 16.71 16.64 3.30
CA ALA A 55 17.58 17.01 2.20
C ALA A 55 17.71 18.53 2.05
N GLN A 56 16.68 19.30 2.41
CA GLN A 56 16.72 20.77 2.42
C GLN A 56 17.54 21.31 3.59
N ASP A 57 17.50 20.65 4.75
CA ASP A 57 18.28 21.03 5.95
C ASP A 57 19.76 20.58 5.88
N ALA A 58 20.14 19.79 4.87
CA ALA A 58 21.53 19.36 4.71
C ALA A 58 22.41 20.58 4.36
N PRO A 59 23.53 20.80 5.08
CA PRO A 59 24.43 21.89 4.75
C PRO A 59 24.95 21.70 3.32
N HIS A 60 24.97 22.78 2.54
CA HIS A 60 25.66 22.80 1.25
C HIS A 60 27.13 22.49 1.54
N GLN A 61 27.58 21.29 1.20
CA GLN A 61 29.01 21.00 1.18
C GLN A 61 29.59 21.76 -0.02
N GLU A 62 30.22 22.90 0.26
CA GLU A 62 31.13 23.60 -0.66
C GLU A 62 32.42 22.80 -0.88
#